data_AF-A0A7C3KUD5-F1
#
_entry.id   AF-A0A7C3KUD5-F1
#
_cell.length_a   1.000
_cell.length_b   1.000
_cell.length_c   1.000
_cell.angle_alpha   90.00
_cell.angle_beta   90.00
_cell.angle_gamma   90.00
#
_symmetry.space_group_name_H-M   'P 1'
#
loop_
_entity.id
_entity.type
_entity.pdbx_description
1 polymer ?
#
loop_
_entity_poly.entity_id
_entity_poly.type
_entity_poly.pdbx_seq_one_letter_code
_entity_poly.pdbx_strand_id
1 'polypeptide(L)'
;MFKRLLYRTWIRRIVFFFPVQLLLVALKKNHLHLLFWLILFGFVTQKLAAKYGVPFLFLYPEYLNKVSFLSYALVGFSCGGFIMAFHIASYVMNGFRFPFLATLYNPFWKYWVNNSILPLLFVIVYVVQIKKALVAENIYTSGDIFLLITGFLTGMLLFVFLGMSYFFTTNKDIYKLFGVRTQDPRGNPLPPPRKIRTEEWKNPNLVKETRDWYTETYIGSYFRLRLVRPVRHYKKEMLRRVFRQNHHNAGKFGVVAIGSLIILGLFQDYDVFMIPAGASIFLLFTTFLMISSALYSFFRGWANTVLIVTVVVLNFVFRSDFLGNTNKAYGLNYDADKADYSYATLKRLYNDRNAYSADTSHAISILEKWKYNNLNFDLRSSPRPKMVIINTSGGGLRSSLWTFHVLQYCDSLLKGKL
;
A
#
# COMPACT_ATOMS: atom_id res chain seq x y z
N MET A 1 0.47 35.05 -21.91
CA MET A 1 -0.34 35.24 -20.68
C MET A 1 0.39 34.80 -19.41
N PHE A 2 0.91 33.57 -19.31
CA PHE A 2 1.59 33.04 -18.11
C PHE A 2 2.84 33.84 -17.65
N LYS A 3 3.63 34.36 -18.60
CA LYS A 3 4.82 35.19 -18.30
C LYS A 3 4.47 36.54 -17.61
N ARG A 4 3.29 37.12 -17.86
CA ARG A 4 2.84 38.38 -17.23
C ARG A 4 2.38 38.17 -15.78
N LEU A 5 1.75 37.04 -15.47
CA LEU A 5 1.34 36.65 -14.11
C LEU A 5 2.55 36.44 -13.17
N LEU A 6 3.67 35.95 -13.71
CA LEU A 6 4.93 35.76 -12.97
C LEU A 6 5.70 37.05 -12.66
N TYR A 7 5.25 38.21 -13.17
CA TYR A 7 5.85 39.51 -12.85
C TYR A 7 5.45 40.00 -11.44
N ARG A 8 4.28 39.56 -10.94
CA ARG A 8 3.88 39.84 -9.56
C ARG A 8 4.62 38.91 -8.60
N THR A 9 5.47 39.51 -7.76
CA THR A 9 6.36 38.81 -6.83
C THR A 9 5.64 37.84 -5.88
N TRP A 10 4.41 38.15 -5.47
CA TRP A 10 3.62 37.27 -4.60
C TRP A 10 3.10 36.02 -5.31
N ILE A 11 2.53 36.16 -6.52
CA ILE A 11 2.04 35.03 -7.35
C ILE A 11 3.20 34.09 -7.69
N ARG A 12 4.34 34.68 -8.06
CA ARG A 12 5.56 33.93 -8.37
C ARG A 12 6.04 33.07 -7.19
N ARG A 13 6.01 33.62 -5.97
CA ARG A 13 6.38 32.90 -4.74
C ARG A 13 5.42 31.78 -4.35
N ILE A 14 4.15 31.87 -4.75
CA ILE A 14 3.17 30.78 -4.56
C ILE A 14 3.41 29.68 -5.60
N VAL A 15 3.58 30.06 -6.86
CA VAL A 15 3.86 29.10 -7.94
C VAL A 15 5.15 28.35 -7.64
N PHE A 16 6.26 29.04 -7.41
CA PHE A 16 7.56 28.44 -7.10
C PHE A 16 7.77 28.13 -5.62
N PHE A 17 6.68 27.87 -4.90
CA PHE A 17 6.71 27.35 -3.56
C PHE A 17 7.09 25.88 -3.55
N PHE A 18 8.03 25.49 -2.69
CA PHE A 18 8.62 24.17 -2.70
C PHE A 18 7.60 23.02 -2.62
N PRO A 19 6.56 23.07 -1.75
CA PRO A 19 5.50 22.06 -1.75
C PRO A 19 4.74 21.92 -3.07
N VAL A 20 4.43 23.05 -3.72
CA VAL A 20 3.76 23.05 -5.02
C VAL A 20 4.67 22.46 -6.09
N GLN A 21 5.95 22.83 -6.07
CA GLN A 21 6.94 22.29 -7.01
C GLN A 21 7.17 20.79 -6.82
N LEU A 22 7.14 20.29 -5.58
CA LEU A 22 7.22 18.85 -5.29
C LEU A 22 6.00 18.08 -5.82
N LEU A 23 4.81 18.64 -5.68
CA LEU A 23 3.60 18.06 -6.27
C LEU A 23 3.70 17.99 -7.79
N LEU A 24 4.17 19.06 -8.44
CA LEU A 24 4.39 19.09 -9.89
C LEU A 24 5.46 18.08 -10.34
N VAL A 25 6.54 17.92 -9.58
CA VAL A 25 7.56 16.90 -9.84
C VAL A 25 6.97 15.50 -9.70
N ALA A 26 6.15 15.25 -8.67
CA ALA A 26 5.48 13.96 -8.50
C ALA A 26 4.58 13.64 -9.70
N LEU A 27 3.78 14.61 -10.16
CA LEU A 27 2.91 14.49 -11.33
C LEU A 27 3.70 14.27 -12.63
N LYS A 28 4.86 14.89 -12.79
CA LYS A 28 5.66 14.80 -14.03
C LYS A 28 6.56 13.56 -14.10
N LYS A 29 7.00 13.03 -12.96
CA LYS A 29 8.11 12.05 -12.92
C LYS A 29 7.83 10.79 -12.09
N ASN A 30 6.86 10.81 -11.17
CA ASN A 30 6.64 9.71 -10.23
C ASN A 30 5.24 9.08 -10.40
N HIS A 31 4.84 8.77 -11.64
CA HIS A 31 3.51 8.21 -11.94
C HIS A 31 3.19 6.94 -11.13
N LEU A 32 4.17 6.05 -10.93
CA LEU A 32 3.97 4.83 -10.13
C LEU A 32 3.62 5.13 -8.67
N HIS A 33 4.28 6.13 -8.05
CA HIS A 33 3.96 6.53 -6.68
C HIS A 33 2.53 7.09 -6.59
N LEU A 34 2.14 7.92 -7.57
CA LEU A 34 0.81 8.49 -7.64
C LEU A 34 -0.27 7.45 -7.92
N LEU A 35 0.04 6.40 -8.68
CA LEU A 35 -0.86 5.28 -8.89
C LEU A 35 -1.21 4.59 -7.57
N PHE A 36 -0.22 4.32 -6.71
CA PHE A 36 -0.49 3.74 -5.39
C PHE A 36 -1.35 4.67 -4.52
N TRP A 37 -1.10 5.98 -4.54
CA TRP A 37 -1.98 6.94 -3.87
C TRP A 37 -3.40 6.88 -4.42
N LEU A 38 -3.58 6.89 -5.73
CA LEU A 38 -4.90 6.83 -6.38
C LEU A 38 -5.66 5.57 -6.00
N ILE A 39 -4.99 4.41 -5.97
CA ILE A 39 -5.57 3.14 -5.53
C ILE A 39 -6.02 3.23 -4.07
N LEU A 40 -5.16 3.74 -3.17
CA LEU A 40 -5.50 3.90 -1.75
C LEU A 40 -6.67 4.87 -1.54
N PHE A 41 -6.67 6.02 -2.24
CA PHE A 41 -7.81 6.94 -2.23
C PHE A 41 -9.08 6.22 -2.72
N GLY A 42 -8.98 5.42 -3.78
CA GLY A 42 -10.08 4.61 -4.32
C GLY A 42 -10.64 3.61 -3.31
N PHE A 43 -9.78 2.91 -2.57
CA PHE A 43 -10.20 1.97 -1.51
C PHE A 43 -10.92 2.70 -0.38
N VAL A 44 -10.31 3.74 0.19
CA VAL A 44 -10.85 4.47 1.35
C VAL A 44 -12.14 5.23 1.01
N THR A 45 -12.27 5.73 -0.22
CA THR A 45 -13.50 6.41 -0.69
C THR A 45 -14.57 5.45 -1.21
N GLN A 46 -14.32 4.14 -1.15
CA GLN A 46 -15.20 3.09 -1.69
C GLN A 46 -15.47 3.21 -3.20
N LYS A 47 -14.62 3.91 -3.95
CA LYS A 47 -14.75 4.07 -5.42
C LYS A 47 -14.07 2.94 -6.19
N LEU A 48 -13.18 2.19 -5.54
CA LEU A 48 -12.44 1.08 -6.15
C LEU A 48 -12.69 -0.22 -5.37
N ALA A 49 -12.92 -1.31 -6.10
CA ALA A 49 -13.08 -2.67 -5.56
C ALA A 49 -14.14 -2.84 -4.45
N ALA A 50 -15.15 -1.95 -4.38
CA ALA A 50 -16.22 -2.01 -3.38
C ALA A 50 -17.02 -3.32 -3.44
N LYS A 51 -17.29 -3.83 -4.65
CA LYS A 51 -17.98 -5.12 -4.86
C LYS A 51 -17.21 -6.32 -4.29
N TYR A 52 -15.90 -6.20 -4.14
CA TYR A 52 -15.03 -7.24 -3.57
C TYR A 52 -14.80 -7.04 -2.06
N GLY A 53 -15.39 -6.02 -1.45
CA GLY A 53 -15.27 -5.73 -0.03
C GLY A 53 -13.93 -5.14 0.42
N VAL A 54 -13.02 -4.82 -0.51
CA VAL A 54 -11.69 -4.25 -0.18
C VAL A 54 -11.77 -2.99 0.69
N PRO A 55 -12.68 -2.03 0.46
CA PRO A 55 -12.81 -0.86 1.33
C PRO A 55 -13.06 -1.20 2.81
N PHE A 56 -13.78 -2.29 3.10
CA PHE A 56 -14.07 -2.67 4.48
C PHE A 56 -12.82 -3.09 5.24
N LEU A 57 -11.78 -3.60 4.55
CA LEU A 57 -10.48 -3.92 5.15
C LEU A 57 -9.75 -2.68 5.70
N PHE A 58 -10.09 -1.49 5.20
CA PHE A 58 -9.53 -0.21 5.63
C PHE A 58 -10.44 0.51 6.62
N LEU A 59 -11.76 0.41 6.44
CA LEU A 59 -12.76 1.14 7.22
C LEU A 59 -13.20 0.39 8.48
N TYR A 60 -13.09 -0.93 8.52
CA TYR A 60 -13.39 -1.80 9.66
C TYR A 60 -12.25 -2.80 9.84
N PRO A 61 -11.03 -2.33 10.16
CA PRO A 61 -9.91 -3.23 10.31
C PRO A 61 -10.15 -4.16 11.49
N GLU A 62 -9.96 -5.45 11.24
CA GLU A 62 -10.13 -6.52 12.21
C GLU A 62 -8.76 -7.07 12.60
N TYR A 63 -8.54 -7.25 13.91
CA TYR A 63 -7.38 -7.91 14.47
C TYR A 63 -7.86 -8.85 15.58
N LEU A 64 -7.46 -10.13 15.54
CA LEU A 64 -7.91 -11.15 16.49
C LEU A 64 -9.44 -11.20 16.62
N ASN A 65 -10.13 -11.16 15.47
CA ASN A 65 -11.59 -11.15 15.35
C ASN A 65 -12.30 -9.97 16.02
N LYS A 66 -11.60 -8.84 16.21
CA LYS A 66 -12.13 -7.65 16.87
C LYS A 66 -11.78 -6.37 16.11
N VAL A 67 -12.78 -5.51 15.95
CA VAL A 67 -12.59 -4.11 15.55
C VAL A 67 -12.33 -3.31 16.83
N SER A 68 -11.07 -2.92 17.04
CA SER A 68 -10.61 -2.34 18.30
C SER A 68 -9.60 -1.22 18.08
N PHE A 69 -9.24 -0.50 19.16
CA PHE A 69 -8.15 0.46 19.12
C PHE A 69 -6.89 -0.11 18.48
N LEU A 70 -6.54 -1.36 18.83
CA LEU A 70 -5.33 -2.02 18.34
C LEU A 70 -5.41 -2.33 16.84
N SER A 71 -6.57 -2.77 16.33
CA SER A 71 -6.72 -3.03 14.90
C SER A 71 -6.55 -1.75 14.07
N TYR A 72 -7.13 -0.64 14.52
CA TYR A 72 -6.91 0.68 13.92
C TYR A 72 -5.48 1.17 14.09
N ALA A 73 -4.84 0.96 15.24
CA ALA A 73 -3.46 1.34 15.47
C ALA A 73 -2.48 0.58 14.56
N LEU A 74 -2.69 -0.71 14.29
CA LEU A 74 -1.86 -1.48 13.37
C LEU A 74 -1.99 -1.00 11.91
N VAL A 75 -3.22 -0.69 11.47
CA VAL A 75 -3.45 -0.07 10.16
C VAL A 75 -2.83 1.32 10.10
N GLY A 76 -3.00 2.12 11.15
CA GLY A 76 -2.36 3.43 11.29
C GLY A 76 -0.84 3.36 11.20
N PHE A 77 -0.23 2.41 11.92
CA PHE A 77 1.21 2.16 11.91
C PHE A 77 1.71 1.83 10.50
N SER A 78 1.01 0.95 9.79
CA SER A 78 1.36 0.59 8.41
C SER A 78 1.13 1.74 7.42
N CYS A 79 0.08 2.53 7.60
CA CYS A 79 -0.15 3.77 6.86
C CYS A 79 1.00 4.79 7.08
N GLY A 80 1.46 4.95 8.32
CA GLY A 80 2.65 5.73 8.66
C GLY A 80 3.90 5.20 7.97
N GLY A 81 4.05 3.88 7.89
CA GLY A 81 5.09 3.20 7.10
C GLY A 81 5.07 3.56 5.62
N PHE A 82 3.89 3.49 5.00
CA PHE A 82 3.69 3.87 3.61
C PHE A 82 3.99 5.35 3.37
N ILE A 83 3.50 6.24 4.25
CA ILE A 83 3.79 7.69 4.17
C ILE A 83 5.29 7.94 4.26
N MET A 84 5.99 7.28 5.19
CA MET A 84 7.44 7.41 5.32
C MET A 84 8.17 6.88 4.08
N ALA A 85 7.79 5.71 3.58
CA ALA A 85 8.35 5.16 2.33
C ALA A 85 8.15 6.11 1.14
N PHE A 86 6.97 6.71 1.00
CA PHE A 86 6.72 7.72 -0.03
C PHE A 86 7.67 8.91 0.07
N HIS A 87 7.89 9.45 1.26
CA HIS A 87 8.83 10.55 1.47
C HIS A 87 10.27 10.15 1.13
N ILE A 88 10.69 8.96 1.56
CA ILE A 88 12.03 8.42 1.32
C ILE A 88 12.25 8.19 -0.17
N ALA A 89 11.35 7.46 -0.83
CA ALA A 89 11.42 7.14 -2.25
C ALA A 89 11.40 8.42 -3.10
N SER A 90 10.50 9.35 -2.78
CA SER A 90 10.44 10.66 -3.44
C SER A 90 11.75 11.44 -3.27
N TYR A 91 12.32 11.48 -2.06
CA TYR A 91 13.59 12.16 -1.80
C TYR A 91 14.76 11.53 -2.54
N VAL A 92 14.85 10.20 -2.58
CA VAL A 92 15.88 9.48 -3.34
C VAL A 92 15.79 9.80 -4.83
N MET A 93 14.58 9.76 -5.39
CA MET A 93 14.38 9.95 -6.81
C MET A 93 14.52 11.41 -7.24
N ASN A 94 14.13 12.37 -6.38
CA ASN A 94 13.97 13.77 -6.76
C ASN A 94 14.82 14.77 -5.98
N GLY A 95 15.37 14.41 -4.83
CA GLY A 95 16.09 15.33 -3.94
C GLY A 95 17.27 16.04 -4.62
N PHE A 96 17.99 15.36 -5.51
CA PHE A 96 19.11 15.96 -6.25
C PHE A 96 18.71 17.12 -7.16
N ARG A 97 17.44 17.22 -7.57
CA ARG A 97 16.93 18.33 -8.39
C ARG A 97 16.79 19.63 -7.60
N PHE A 98 16.89 19.56 -6.28
CA PHE A 98 16.79 20.68 -5.37
C PHE A 98 18.08 20.83 -4.55
N PRO A 99 19.19 21.30 -5.16
CA PRO A 99 20.51 21.33 -4.51
C PRO A 99 20.56 22.15 -3.21
N PHE A 100 19.69 23.16 -3.05
CA PHE A 100 19.57 23.94 -1.82
C PHE A 100 19.25 23.09 -0.60
N LEU A 101 18.59 21.93 -0.76
CA LEU A 101 18.31 21.05 0.38
C LEU A 101 19.58 20.58 1.07
N ALA A 102 20.65 20.33 0.31
CA ALA A 102 21.90 19.84 0.85
C ALA A 102 22.65 20.91 1.69
N THR A 103 22.26 22.18 1.62
CA THR A 103 22.88 23.27 2.41
C THR A 103 22.10 23.58 3.70
N LEU A 104 20.94 22.95 3.89
CA LEU A 104 20.06 23.14 5.04
C LEU A 104 20.39 22.16 6.16
N TYR A 105 20.02 22.56 7.39
CA TYR A 105 19.98 21.66 8.53
C TYR A 105 18.87 20.61 8.37
N ASN A 106 19.20 19.34 8.60
CA ASN A 106 18.33 18.17 8.40
C ASN A 106 17.59 18.17 7.03
N PRO A 107 18.31 17.96 5.91
CA PRO A 107 17.74 18.04 4.56
C PRO A 107 16.48 17.19 4.34
N PHE A 108 16.48 15.96 4.86
CA PHE A 108 15.35 15.04 4.71
C PHE A 108 14.09 15.57 5.41
N TRP A 109 14.21 16.16 6.61
CA TRP A 109 13.06 16.74 7.31
C TRP A 109 12.47 17.93 6.55
N LYS A 110 13.32 18.78 5.98
CA LYS A 110 12.86 19.89 5.13
C LYS A 110 12.10 19.36 3.93
N TYR A 111 12.60 18.30 3.30
CA TYR A 111 11.89 17.64 2.22
C TYR A 111 10.56 17.06 2.69
N TRP A 112 10.55 16.34 3.83
CA TRP A 112 9.37 15.72 4.41
C TRP A 112 8.25 16.73 4.59
N VAL A 113 8.49 17.80 5.36
CA VAL A 113 7.47 18.83 5.66
C VAL A 113 6.90 19.46 4.38
N ASN A 114 7.75 19.67 3.38
CA ASN A 114 7.32 20.29 2.12
C ASN A 114 6.64 19.29 1.17
N ASN A 115 6.87 17.99 1.32
CA ASN A 115 6.26 16.94 0.51
C ASN A 115 5.00 16.32 1.15
N SER A 116 4.46 16.94 2.21
CA SER A 116 3.33 16.39 2.98
C SER A 116 1.94 16.70 2.43
N ILE A 117 1.79 17.48 1.34
CA ILE A 117 0.46 17.85 0.81
C ILE A 117 -0.40 16.60 0.51
N LEU A 118 0.12 15.66 -0.27
CA LEU A 118 -0.59 14.47 -0.69
C LEU A 118 -0.86 13.50 0.49
N PRO A 119 0.14 13.16 1.33
CA PRO A 119 -0.08 12.39 2.55
C PRO A 119 -1.11 12.99 3.50
N LEU A 120 -1.04 14.31 3.75
CA LEU A 120 -1.95 14.98 4.67
C LEU A 120 -3.39 14.97 4.14
N LEU A 121 -3.57 15.22 2.84
CA LEU A 121 -4.87 15.10 2.19
C LEU A 121 -5.44 13.69 2.33
N PHE A 122 -4.61 12.66 2.12
CA PHE A 122 -5.04 11.27 2.28
C PHE A 122 -5.48 10.96 3.70
N VAL A 123 -4.69 11.34 4.72
CA VAL A 123 -5.04 11.13 6.13
C VAL A 123 -6.35 11.82 6.49
N ILE A 124 -6.56 13.06 6.04
CA ILE A 124 -7.82 13.79 6.26
C ILE A 124 -9.00 13.03 5.64
N VAL A 125 -8.89 12.64 4.37
CA VAL A 125 -9.93 11.86 3.68
C VAL A 125 -10.18 10.54 4.42
N TYR A 126 -9.12 9.85 4.85
CA TYR A 126 -9.25 8.57 5.52
C TYR A 126 -9.96 8.69 6.87
N VAL A 127 -9.58 9.65 7.71
CA VAL A 127 -10.28 9.90 8.98
C VAL A 127 -11.76 10.26 8.74
N VAL A 128 -12.05 11.09 7.75
CA VAL A 128 -13.44 11.44 7.39
C VAL A 128 -14.23 10.19 6.95
N GLN A 129 -13.63 9.32 6.16
CA GLN A 129 -14.28 8.11 5.67
C GLN A 129 -14.46 7.05 6.76
N ILE A 130 -13.49 6.88 7.68
CA ILE A 130 -13.64 6.05 8.88
C ILE A 130 -14.83 6.55 9.71
N LYS A 131 -14.89 7.86 9.99
CA LYS A 131 -16.00 8.45 10.75
C LYS A 131 -17.35 8.18 10.07
N LYS A 132 -17.45 8.41 8.76
CA LYS A 132 -18.69 8.18 8.00
C LYS A 132 -19.13 6.71 8.04
N ALA A 133 -18.18 5.79 7.89
CA ALA A 133 -18.45 4.35 7.91
C ALA A 133 -18.96 3.91 9.29
N LEU A 134 -18.26 4.27 10.37
CA LEU A 134 -18.64 3.89 11.73
C LEU A 134 -19.98 4.49 12.17
N VAL A 135 -20.30 5.73 11.76
CA VAL A 135 -21.62 6.33 12.02
C VAL A 135 -22.73 5.58 11.29
N ALA A 136 -22.47 5.09 10.07
CA ALA A 136 -23.48 4.40 9.27
C ALA A 136 -23.90 3.04 9.87
N GLU A 137 -23.03 2.38 10.63
CA GLU A 137 -23.36 1.11 11.30
C GLU A 137 -24.38 1.26 12.44
N ASN A 138 -24.53 2.46 13.03
CA ASN A 138 -25.37 2.72 14.21
C ASN A 138 -25.07 1.84 15.46
N ILE A 139 -23.94 1.14 15.49
CA ILE A 139 -23.51 0.30 16.62
C ILE A 139 -22.54 1.04 17.56
N TYR A 140 -21.77 2.00 17.03
CA TYR A 140 -20.71 2.67 17.77
C TYR A 140 -21.17 4.00 18.36
N THR A 141 -20.84 4.26 19.63
CA THR A 141 -21.05 5.57 20.23
C THR A 141 -20.05 6.60 19.70
N SER A 142 -20.32 7.89 19.89
CA SER A 142 -19.38 8.96 19.55
C SER A 142 -18.02 8.80 20.27
N GLY A 143 -18.04 8.27 21.50
CA GLY A 143 -16.82 7.97 22.27
C GLY A 143 -16.00 6.85 21.64
N ASP A 144 -16.66 5.77 21.21
CA ASP A 144 -16.00 4.64 20.54
C ASP A 144 -15.37 5.08 19.22
N ILE A 145 -16.09 5.87 18.42
CA ILE A 145 -15.59 6.40 17.15
C ILE A 145 -14.33 7.25 17.38
N PHE A 146 -14.35 8.12 18.39
CA PHE A 146 -13.19 8.92 18.76
C PHE A 146 -12.01 8.04 19.18
N LEU A 147 -12.25 7.01 19.99
CA LEU A 147 -11.22 6.07 20.44
C LEU A 147 -10.61 5.27 19.28
N LEU A 148 -11.40 4.82 18.31
CA LEU A 148 -10.90 4.10 17.13
C LEU A 148 -10.08 5.02 16.21
N ILE A 149 -10.55 6.26 15.95
CA ILE A 149 -9.81 7.26 15.15
C ILE A 149 -8.49 7.62 15.82
N THR A 150 -8.50 7.82 17.14
CA THR A 150 -7.26 8.10 17.89
C THR A 150 -6.30 6.92 17.88
N GLY A 151 -6.80 5.68 17.87
CA GLY A 151 -5.98 4.48 17.64
C GLY A 151 -5.23 4.53 16.32
N PHE A 152 -5.94 4.81 15.23
CA PHE A 152 -5.34 4.99 13.90
C PHE A 152 -4.28 6.09 13.89
N LEU A 153 -4.60 7.27 14.41
CA LEU A 153 -3.65 8.39 14.43
C LEU A 153 -2.43 8.10 15.31
N THR A 154 -2.62 7.42 16.44
CA THR A 154 -1.53 7.05 17.35
C THR A 154 -0.57 6.08 16.69
N GLY A 155 -1.06 5.02 16.05
CA GLY A 155 -0.23 4.09 15.31
C GLY A 155 0.56 4.76 14.19
N MET A 156 -0.08 5.63 13.43
CA MET A 156 0.57 6.40 12.35
C MET A 156 1.66 7.33 12.88
N LEU A 157 1.37 8.10 13.93
CA LEU A 157 2.34 8.99 14.55
C LEU A 157 3.50 8.23 15.17
N LEU A 158 3.25 7.07 15.78
CA LEU A 158 4.28 6.19 16.31
C LEU A 158 5.26 5.76 15.21
N PHE A 159 4.77 5.29 14.06
CA PHE A 159 5.66 4.92 12.96
C PHE A 159 6.45 6.12 12.44
N VAL A 160 5.79 7.26 12.20
CA VAL A 160 6.46 8.48 11.73
C VAL A 160 7.54 8.91 12.73
N PHE A 161 7.26 8.85 14.02
CA PHE A 161 8.24 9.15 15.07
C PHE A 161 9.45 8.22 15.02
N LEU A 162 9.25 6.91 14.91
CA LEU A 162 10.33 5.93 14.79
C LEU A 162 11.18 6.18 13.54
N GLY A 163 10.52 6.37 12.38
CA GLY A 163 11.20 6.63 11.12
C GLY A 163 11.99 7.95 11.14
N MET A 164 11.40 9.02 11.69
CA MET A 164 12.08 10.31 11.83
C MET A 164 13.25 10.25 12.80
N SER A 165 13.11 9.53 13.92
CA SER A 165 14.19 9.30 14.88
C SER A 165 15.38 8.62 14.21
N TYR A 166 15.13 7.55 13.44
CA TYR A 166 16.16 6.87 12.64
C TYR A 166 16.88 7.81 11.66
N PHE A 167 16.14 8.65 10.91
CA PHE A 167 16.77 9.55 9.95
C PHE A 167 17.49 10.72 10.60
N PHE A 168 17.07 11.20 11.77
CA PHE A 168 17.79 12.23 12.51
C PHE A 168 19.11 11.74 13.11
N THR A 169 19.18 10.47 13.51
CA THR A 169 20.42 9.87 14.01
C THR A 169 21.38 9.51 12.87
N THR A 170 20.85 8.99 11.75
CA THR A 170 21.69 8.41 10.68
C THR A 170 22.06 9.41 9.57
N ASN A 171 21.25 10.44 9.31
CA ASN A 171 21.57 11.45 8.30
C ASN A 171 22.48 12.54 8.87
N LYS A 172 23.60 12.80 8.19
CA LYS A 172 24.50 13.91 8.49
C LYS A 172 24.20 15.05 7.53
N ASP A 173 24.17 16.27 8.05
CA ASP A 173 24.05 17.49 7.26
C ASP A 173 25.42 17.95 6.76
N ILE A 174 25.45 19.00 5.95
CA ILE A 174 26.69 19.55 5.38
C ILE A 174 27.68 20.00 6.47
N TYR A 175 27.17 20.43 7.62
CA TYR A 175 27.97 20.79 8.78
C TYR A 175 28.65 19.56 9.39
N LYS A 176 27.90 18.50 9.69
CA LYS A 176 28.46 17.24 10.21
C LYS A 176 29.38 16.51 9.23
N LEU A 177 29.25 16.75 7.92
CA LEU A 177 30.07 16.10 6.89
C LEU A 177 31.35 16.86 6.54
N PHE A 178 31.33 18.19 6.59
CA PHE A 178 32.42 19.03 6.08
C PHE A 178 32.80 20.20 6.99
N GLY A 179 32.15 20.35 8.14
CA GLY A 179 32.36 21.48 9.07
C GLY A 179 31.80 22.82 8.57
N VAL A 180 31.11 22.85 7.43
CA VAL A 180 30.62 24.10 6.84
C VAL A 180 29.29 24.51 7.46
N ARG A 181 29.20 25.76 7.95
CA ARG A 181 27.97 26.30 8.54
C ARG A 181 26.79 26.16 7.57
N THR A 182 25.67 25.65 8.08
CA THR A 182 24.43 25.51 7.32
C THR A 182 23.84 26.90 7.00
N GLN A 183 23.11 27.00 5.90
CA GLN A 183 22.42 28.23 5.53
C GLN A 183 21.17 28.52 6.40
N ASP A 184 20.79 27.57 7.26
CA ASP A 184 19.68 27.63 8.21
C ASP A 184 20.15 27.04 9.55
N PRO A 185 20.75 27.85 10.45
CA PRO A 185 21.11 27.41 11.79
C PRO A 185 19.86 27.14 12.64
N ARG A 186 19.95 26.19 13.60
CA ARG A 186 18.96 26.09 14.68
C ARG A 186 18.95 27.43 15.44
N GLY A 187 17.80 28.10 15.49
CA GLY A 187 17.58 29.24 16.38
C GLY A 187 17.88 30.63 15.82
N ASN A 188 19.00 30.85 15.12
CA ASN A 188 19.39 32.22 14.74
C ASN A 188 19.23 32.47 13.23
N PRO A 189 18.40 33.45 12.80
CA PRO A 189 18.44 33.92 11.43
C PRO A 189 19.85 34.48 11.17
N LEU A 190 20.57 33.88 10.22
CA LEU A 190 21.79 34.50 9.70
C LEU A 190 21.44 35.93 9.25
N PRO A 191 22.31 36.92 9.52
CA PRO A 191 22.04 38.31 9.17
C PRO A 191 21.60 38.42 7.70
N PRO A 192 20.64 39.31 7.40
CA PRO A 192 20.18 39.49 6.04
C PRO A 192 21.40 39.77 5.15
N PRO A 193 21.49 39.16 3.95
CA PRO A 193 22.57 39.48 3.04
C PRO A 193 22.61 41.00 2.85
N ARG A 194 23.77 41.62 3.12
CA ARG A 194 24.01 43.05 2.82
C ARG A 194 23.53 43.29 1.39
N LYS A 195 22.73 44.32 1.17
CA LYS A 195 22.11 44.70 -0.11
C LYS A 195 23.06 44.43 -1.28
N ILE A 196 22.93 43.26 -1.92
CA ILE A 196 23.55 42.99 -3.20
C ILE A 196 22.63 43.64 -4.23
N ARG A 197 23.25 44.51 -5.04
CA ARG A 197 22.65 45.30 -6.11
C ARG A 197 21.58 44.54 -6.89
N THR A 198 20.59 45.32 -7.32
CA THR A 198 19.59 45.03 -8.34
C THR A 198 20.23 44.44 -9.60
N GLU A 199 20.53 43.14 -9.57
CA GLU A 199 20.80 42.36 -10.77
C GLU A 199 19.44 41.90 -11.31
N GLU A 200 19.11 42.52 -12.43
CA GLU A 200 18.02 42.27 -13.38
C GLU A 200 17.50 40.83 -13.38
N TRP A 201 16.30 40.65 -12.80
CA TRP A 201 15.15 39.87 -13.30
C TRP A 201 15.37 38.50 -13.95
N LYS A 202 16.47 37.88 -13.58
CA LYS A 202 16.88 36.59 -14.07
C LYS A 202 17.81 36.10 -12.96
N ASN A 203 17.41 35.04 -12.26
CA ASN A 203 18.42 34.16 -11.70
C ASN A 203 18.54 32.94 -12.64
N PRO A 204 18.99 33.11 -13.90
CA PRO A 204 19.22 32.02 -14.85
C PRO A 204 20.32 31.08 -14.32
N ASN A 205 21.01 31.51 -13.27
CA ASN A 205 22.16 30.86 -12.70
C ASN A 205 21.79 30.06 -11.41
N LEU A 206 20.52 29.91 -11.03
CA LEU A 206 20.11 28.91 -10.02
C LEU A 206 20.01 27.50 -10.62
N VAL A 207 19.81 27.41 -11.94
CA VAL A 207 19.83 26.17 -12.72
C VAL A 207 21.22 26.08 -13.34
N LYS A 208 22.12 25.30 -12.72
CA LYS A 208 23.48 25.08 -13.26
C LYS A 208 23.53 23.79 -14.08
N GLU A 209 22.56 22.90 -13.89
CA GLU A 209 22.39 21.66 -14.64
C GLU A 209 20.98 21.60 -15.25
N THR A 210 20.85 20.98 -16.41
CA THR A 210 19.56 20.75 -17.12
C THR A 210 18.50 20.03 -16.27
N ARG A 211 18.91 19.44 -15.14
CA ARG A 211 18.07 18.67 -14.23
C ARG A 211 17.66 19.43 -12.96
N ASP A 212 18.22 20.61 -12.70
CA ASP A 212 17.85 21.41 -11.53
C ASP A 212 16.41 21.93 -11.67
N TRP A 213 15.67 21.94 -10.57
CA TRP A 213 14.29 22.39 -10.51
C TRP A 213 14.18 23.70 -9.74
N TYR A 214 13.61 24.73 -10.37
CA TYR A 214 13.56 26.07 -9.80
C TYR A 214 12.58 26.17 -8.62
N THR A 215 13.00 26.83 -7.54
CA THR A 215 12.20 27.02 -6.31
C THR A 215 12.62 28.32 -5.62
N GLU A 216 11.65 29.11 -5.16
CA GLU A 216 11.90 30.42 -4.52
C GLU A 216 11.71 30.38 -3.01
N THR A 217 10.68 29.67 -2.55
CA THR A 217 10.25 29.67 -1.16
C THR A 217 10.05 28.24 -0.67
N TYR A 218 10.29 28.01 0.63
CA TYR A 218 10.07 26.70 1.26
C TYR A 218 9.60 26.88 2.70
N ILE A 219 8.98 25.83 3.26
CA ILE A 219 8.65 25.74 4.68
C ILE A 219 9.92 25.38 5.44
N GLY A 220 10.42 26.34 6.22
CA GLY A 220 11.60 26.22 7.06
C GLY A 220 11.32 25.64 8.44
N SER A 221 12.22 25.90 9.39
CA SER A 221 12.03 25.44 10.78
C SER A 221 10.84 26.16 11.42
N TYR A 222 10.10 25.46 12.29
CA TYR A 222 8.92 26.00 12.98
C TYR A 222 7.83 26.51 12.02
N PHE A 223 7.66 25.82 10.88
CA PHE A 223 6.67 26.15 9.84
C PHE A 223 6.75 27.57 9.26
N ARG A 224 7.89 28.27 9.42
CA ARG A 224 8.09 29.61 8.86
C ARG A 224 8.46 29.55 7.39
N LEU A 225 7.85 30.40 6.57
CA LEU A 225 8.23 30.56 5.16
C LEU A 225 9.63 31.18 5.05
N ARG A 226 10.48 30.59 4.21
CA ARG A 226 11.86 31.04 3.98
C ARG A 226 12.19 31.10 2.50
N LEU A 227 13.16 31.93 2.15
CA LEU A 227 13.68 32.06 0.79
C LEU A 227 14.80 31.06 0.54
N VAL A 228 14.77 30.45 -0.64
CA VAL A 228 15.86 29.61 -1.15
C VAL A 228 17.08 30.49 -1.43
N ARG A 229 18.24 30.09 -0.91
CA ARG A 229 19.50 30.81 -1.12
C ARG A 229 20.33 30.16 -2.24
N PRO A 230 21.14 30.93 -2.98
CA PRO A 230 22.06 30.38 -3.96
C PRO A 230 23.04 29.39 -3.33
N VAL A 231 23.37 28.33 -4.06
CA VAL A 231 24.30 27.27 -3.59
C VAL A 231 25.64 27.26 -4.33
N ARG A 232 25.89 28.23 -5.22
CA ARG A 232 27.03 28.23 -6.16
C ARG A 232 28.40 28.17 -5.50
N HIS A 233 28.50 28.66 -4.27
CA HIS A 233 29.73 28.72 -3.50
C HIS A 233 30.11 27.35 -2.90
N TYR A 234 29.25 26.34 -2.98
CA TYR A 234 29.58 24.98 -2.57
C TYR A 234 30.12 24.14 -3.74
N LYS A 235 31.18 23.36 -3.48
CA LYS A 235 31.66 22.32 -4.41
C LYS A 235 30.56 21.27 -4.62
N LYS A 236 30.35 20.85 -5.87
CA LYS A 236 29.26 19.94 -6.27
C LYS A 236 29.37 18.59 -5.57
N GLU A 237 30.59 18.12 -5.37
CA GLU A 237 30.92 16.85 -4.73
C GLU A 237 30.43 16.81 -3.29
N MET A 238 30.42 17.97 -2.61
CA MET A 238 29.87 18.08 -1.25
C MET A 238 28.35 17.85 -1.26
N LEU A 239 27.63 18.54 -2.15
CA LEU A 239 26.18 18.39 -2.25
C LEU A 239 25.78 16.96 -2.64
N ARG A 240 26.50 16.35 -3.59
CA ARG A 240 26.28 14.95 -4.01
C ARG A 240 26.54 13.95 -2.88
N ARG A 241 27.55 14.19 -2.04
CA ARG A 241 27.86 13.35 -0.86
C ARG A 241 26.71 13.36 0.16
N VAL A 242 26.09 14.51 0.42
CA VAL A 242 24.91 14.62 1.29
C VAL A 242 23.76 13.76 0.77
N PHE A 243 23.42 13.87 -0.52
CA PHE A 243 22.34 13.07 -1.11
C PHE A 243 22.65 11.56 -1.14
N ARG A 244 23.90 11.18 -1.43
CA ARG A 244 24.33 9.77 -1.48
C ARG A 244 24.23 9.09 -0.11
N GLN A 245 24.58 9.78 0.97
CA GLN A 245 24.41 9.24 2.32
C GLN A 245 22.94 8.94 2.62
N ASN A 246 22.05 9.91 2.35
CA ASN A 246 20.62 9.72 2.57
C ASN A 246 20.06 8.56 1.73
N HIS A 247 20.59 8.36 0.52
CA HIS A 247 20.23 7.22 -0.31
C HIS A 247 20.63 5.87 0.29
N HIS A 248 21.83 5.75 0.88
CA HIS A 248 22.22 4.53 1.59
C HIS A 248 21.30 4.26 2.79
N ASN A 249 20.98 5.29 3.59
CA ASN A 249 20.07 5.14 4.73
C ASN A 249 18.65 4.72 4.28
N ALA A 250 18.18 5.23 3.14
CA ALA A 250 16.94 4.79 2.53
C ALA A 250 16.95 3.29 2.16
N GLY A 251 18.09 2.76 1.68
CA GLY A 251 18.23 1.33 1.38
C GLY A 251 17.97 0.42 2.58
N LYS A 252 18.46 0.80 3.77
CA LYS A 252 18.23 0.05 5.02
C LYS A 252 16.75 -0.01 5.39
N PHE A 253 16.01 1.09 5.21
CA PHE A 253 14.56 1.11 5.41
C PHE A 253 13.85 0.12 4.47
N GLY A 254 14.30 0.02 3.22
CA GLY A 254 13.75 -0.95 2.26
C GLY A 254 13.98 -2.40 2.67
N VAL A 255 15.17 -2.72 3.17
CA VAL A 255 15.50 -4.07 3.69
C VAL A 255 14.59 -4.42 4.87
N VAL A 256 14.37 -3.49 5.80
CA VAL A 256 13.45 -3.71 6.93
C VAL A 256 12.02 -3.96 6.45
N ALA A 257 11.50 -3.17 5.51
CA ALA A 257 10.16 -3.36 4.97
C ALA A 257 9.96 -4.75 4.32
N ILE A 258 10.93 -5.20 3.52
CA ILE A 258 10.92 -6.54 2.91
C ILE A 258 11.01 -7.62 4.00
N GLY A 259 11.92 -7.45 4.97
CA GLY A 259 12.06 -8.36 6.10
C GLY A 259 10.77 -8.50 6.90
N SER A 260 10.04 -7.40 7.12
CA SER A 260 8.73 -7.43 7.79
C SER A 260 7.70 -8.25 7.02
N LEU A 261 7.62 -8.15 5.68
CA LEU A 261 6.73 -9.03 4.89
C LEU A 261 7.09 -10.51 5.06
N ILE A 262 8.38 -10.83 4.98
CA ILE A 262 8.86 -12.21 5.06
C ILE A 262 8.55 -12.78 6.45
N ILE A 263 8.84 -12.04 7.52
CA ILE A 263 8.54 -12.46 8.89
C ILE A 263 7.03 -12.69 9.07
N LEU A 264 6.19 -11.72 8.66
CA LEU A 264 4.74 -11.87 8.78
C LEU A 264 4.21 -13.06 7.97
N GLY A 265 4.75 -13.31 6.78
CA GLY A 265 4.38 -14.46 5.94
C GLY A 265 4.84 -15.80 6.52
N LEU A 266 6.04 -15.87 7.09
CA LEU A 266 6.59 -17.10 7.69
C LEU A 266 5.87 -17.49 8.98
N PHE A 267 5.44 -16.51 9.77
CA PHE A 267 4.78 -16.73 11.05
C PHE A 267 3.26 -16.55 10.99
N GLN A 268 2.66 -16.64 9.80
CA GLN A 268 1.21 -16.41 9.60
C GLN A 268 0.32 -17.38 10.39
N ASP A 269 0.84 -18.55 10.78
CA ASP A 269 0.10 -19.55 11.57
C ASP A 269 -0.11 -19.12 13.03
N TYR A 270 0.60 -18.10 13.50
CA TYR A 270 0.45 -17.55 14.85
C TYR A 270 -0.44 -16.31 14.81
N ASP A 271 -1.52 -16.34 15.60
CA ASP A 271 -2.53 -15.28 15.68
C ASP A 271 -1.96 -13.85 15.81
N VAL A 272 -0.85 -13.68 16.54
CA VAL A 272 -0.19 -12.38 16.77
C VAL A 272 0.38 -11.76 15.49
N PHE A 273 0.72 -12.57 14.49
CA PHE A 273 1.25 -12.11 13.20
C PHE A 273 0.16 -11.92 12.15
N MET A 274 -1.09 -12.26 12.46
CA MET A 274 -2.26 -12.01 11.60
C MET A 274 -2.70 -10.54 11.67
N ILE A 275 -1.88 -9.65 11.13
CA ILE A 275 -2.18 -8.22 11.08
C ILE A 275 -3.43 -7.94 10.22
N PRO A 276 -4.15 -6.81 10.45
CA PRO A 276 -5.31 -6.46 9.64
C PRO A 276 -4.97 -6.43 8.14
N ALA A 277 -5.85 -6.94 7.29
CA ALA A 277 -5.59 -7.02 5.85
C ALA A 277 -5.27 -5.66 5.20
N GLY A 278 -5.90 -4.57 5.66
CA GLY A 278 -5.58 -3.21 5.23
C GLY A 278 -4.13 -2.81 5.55
N ALA A 279 -3.60 -3.25 6.69
CA ALA A 279 -2.19 -3.05 7.08
C ALA A 279 -1.24 -3.78 6.13
N SER A 280 -1.56 -5.03 5.76
CA SER A 280 -0.79 -5.81 4.78
C SER A 280 -0.73 -5.13 3.40
N ILE A 281 -1.82 -4.52 2.94
CA ILE A 281 -1.83 -3.76 1.68
C ILE A 281 -0.91 -2.53 1.76
N PHE A 282 -0.95 -1.77 2.87
CA PHE A 282 -0.02 -0.66 3.07
C PHE A 282 1.44 -1.13 3.08
N LEU A 283 1.72 -2.25 3.74
CA LEU A 283 3.07 -2.79 3.85
C LEU A 283 3.58 -3.33 2.50
N LEU A 284 2.71 -3.95 1.71
CA LEU A 284 2.99 -4.32 0.32
C LEU A 284 3.33 -3.10 -0.54
N PHE A 285 2.51 -2.05 -0.50
CA PHE A 285 2.77 -0.81 -1.25
C PHE A 285 4.04 -0.10 -0.77
N THR A 286 4.31 -0.11 0.53
CA THR A 286 5.57 0.37 1.13
C THR A 286 6.76 -0.35 0.49
N THR A 287 6.67 -1.67 0.39
CA THR A 287 7.73 -2.51 -0.21
C THR A 287 7.90 -2.18 -1.70
N PHE A 288 6.83 -2.08 -2.48
CA PHE A 288 6.92 -1.69 -3.88
C PHE A 288 7.54 -0.31 -4.08
N LEU A 289 7.23 0.67 -3.23
CA LEU A 289 7.87 1.98 -3.27
C LEU A 289 9.37 1.90 -3.02
N MET A 290 9.78 1.11 -2.03
CA MET A 290 11.19 0.96 -1.68
C MET A 290 11.98 0.21 -2.77
N ILE A 291 11.40 -0.83 -3.36
CA ILE A 291 11.99 -1.55 -4.51
C ILE A 291 12.09 -0.61 -5.71
N SER A 292 11.02 0.13 -6.04
CA SER A 292 11.03 1.10 -7.14
C SER A 292 12.10 2.18 -6.96
N SER A 293 12.24 2.71 -5.75
CA SER A 293 13.29 3.65 -5.37
C SER A 293 14.71 3.07 -5.53
N ALA A 294 14.91 1.82 -5.12
CA ALA A 294 16.19 1.12 -5.28
C ALA A 294 16.53 0.89 -6.77
N LEU A 295 15.57 0.40 -7.57
CA LEU A 295 15.73 0.24 -9.02
C LEU A 295 16.05 1.56 -9.71
N TYR A 296 15.40 2.66 -9.30
CA TYR A 296 15.71 4.00 -9.82
C TYR A 296 17.14 4.43 -9.50
N SER A 297 17.70 4.00 -8.37
CA SER A 297 19.10 4.28 -8.06
C SER A 297 20.07 3.57 -9.00
N PHE A 298 19.82 2.29 -9.28
CA PHE A 298 20.68 1.47 -10.13
C PHE A 298 20.51 1.82 -11.62
N PHE A 299 19.28 1.84 -12.11
CA PHE A 299 18.96 1.94 -13.54
C PHE A 299 18.57 3.35 -14.00
N ARG A 300 18.42 4.30 -13.07
CA ARG A 300 18.07 5.71 -13.35
C ARG A 300 16.81 5.81 -14.22
N GLY A 301 16.92 6.41 -15.40
CA GLY A 301 15.79 6.62 -16.31
C GLY A 301 15.16 5.33 -16.84
N TRP A 302 15.90 4.22 -16.84
CA TRP A 302 15.43 2.91 -17.32
C TRP A 302 14.68 2.10 -16.25
N ALA A 303 14.60 2.58 -15.02
CA ALA A 303 14.05 1.81 -13.91
C ALA A 303 12.59 1.39 -14.12
N ASN A 304 11.75 2.22 -14.74
CA ASN A 304 10.37 1.86 -15.06
C ASN A 304 10.32 0.74 -16.11
N THR A 305 11.16 0.81 -17.15
CA THR A 305 11.26 -0.23 -18.18
C THR A 305 11.73 -1.54 -17.57
N VAL A 306 12.78 -1.51 -16.74
CA VAL A 306 13.28 -2.68 -16.03
C VAL A 306 12.19 -3.29 -15.14
N LEU A 307 11.46 -2.47 -14.37
CA LEU A 307 10.37 -2.96 -13.52
C LEU A 307 9.28 -3.68 -14.33
N ILE A 308 8.85 -3.10 -15.47
CA ILE A 308 7.85 -3.73 -16.35
C ILE A 308 8.38 -5.04 -16.93
N VAL A 309 9.62 -5.04 -17.46
CA VAL A 309 10.25 -6.26 -18.00
C VAL A 309 10.38 -7.33 -16.93
N THR A 310 10.79 -6.98 -15.71
CA THR A 310 10.88 -7.91 -14.58
C THR A 310 9.51 -8.52 -14.27
N VAL A 311 8.44 -7.74 -14.24
CA VAL A 311 7.08 -8.27 -14.01
C VAL A 311 6.66 -9.22 -15.13
N VAL A 312 6.95 -8.88 -16.40
CA VAL A 312 6.63 -9.74 -17.55
C VAL A 312 7.43 -11.04 -17.52
N VAL A 313 8.73 -10.97 -17.22
CA VAL A 313 9.61 -12.13 -17.07
C VAL A 313 9.13 -13.00 -15.93
N LEU A 314 8.85 -12.43 -14.75
CA LEU A 314 8.30 -13.16 -13.62
C LEU A 314 6.99 -13.85 -14.00
N ASN A 315 6.08 -13.17 -14.69
CA ASN A 315 4.84 -13.77 -15.16
C ASN A 315 5.08 -14.97 -16.10
N PHE A 316 6.07 -14.88 -17.00
CA PHE A 316 6.43 -16.01 -17.86
C PHE A 316 7.03 -17.17 -17.06
N VAL A 317 7.93 -16.88 -16.12
CA VAL A 317 8.54 -17.90 -15.24
C VAL A 317 7.49 -18.56 -14.36
N PHE A 318 6.57 -17.81 -13.76
CA PHE A 318 5.48 -18.37 -12.94
C PHE A 318 4.49 -19.20 -13.75
N ARG A 319 4.35 -18.95 -15.06
CA ARG A 319 3.55 -19.77 -15.96
C ARG A 319 4.27 -21.06 -16.36
N SER A 320 5.59 -21.11 -16.27
CA SER A 320 6.35 -22.33 -16.49
C SER A 320 6.16 -23.28 -15.31
N ASP A 321 6.15 -24.59 -15.59
CA ASP A 321 6.04 -25.65 -14.57
C ASP A 321 7.19 -25.65 -13.55
N PHE A 322 8.21 -24.79 -13.73
CA PHE A 322 9.36 -24.67 -12.83
C PHE A 322 9.02 -24.02 -11.48
N LEU A 323 8.09 -23.06 -11.45
CA LEU A 323 7.64 -22.37 -10.22
C LEU A 323 6.10 -22.32 -10.09
N GLY A 324 5.35 -22.80 -11.08
CA GLY A 324 3.90 -22.84 -11.04
C GLY A 324 3.41 -23.89 -10.04
N ASN A 325 3.08 -23.47 -8.82
CA ASN A 325 2.39 -24.35 -7.87
C ASN A 325 0.90 -24.39 -8.26
N THR A 326 0.50 -25.38 -9.07
CA THR A 326 -0.92 -25.61 -9.34
C THR A 326 -1.57 -26.12 -8.07
N ASN A 327 -2.53 -25.36 -7.52
CA ASN A 327 -3.36 -25.83 -6.42
C ASN A 327 -4.12 -27.09 -6.88
N LYS A 328 -3.64 -28.26 -6.48
CA LYS A 328 -4.27 -29.54 -6.76
C LYS A 328 -5.47 -29.69 -5.82
N ALA A 329 -6.67 -29.79 -6.36
CA ALA A 329 -7.84 -30.20 -5.60
C ALA A 329 -7.63 -31.64 -5.09
N TYR A 330 -7.92 -31.84 -3.80
CA TYR A 330 -7.82 -33.15 -3.16
C TYR A 330 -8.71 -34.19 -3.84
N GLY A 331 -8.22 -35.42 -3.96
CA GLY A 331 -8.96 -36.57 -4.50
C GLY A 331 -8.92 -36.71 -6.03
N LEU A 332 -8.26 -35.81 -6.75
CA LEU A 332 -8.05 -35.95 -8.19
C LEU A 332 -6.66 -36.52 -8.51
N ASN A 333 -6.59 -37.40 -9.52
CA ASN A 333 -5.34 -37.93 -10.05
C ASN A 333 -4.77 -36.96 -11.08
N TYR A 334 -3.66 -36.30 -10.75
CA TYR A 334 -2.96 -35.35 -11.63
C TYR A 334 -1.81 -35.98 -12.41
N ASP A 335 -1.54 -37.26 -12.18
CA ASP A 335 -0.52 -38.04 -12.89
C ASP A 335 -1.10 -38.72 -14.14
N ALA A 336 -2.44 -38.72 -14.28
CA ALA A 336 -3.13 -39.18 -15.48
C ALA A 336 -3.07 -38.16 -16.62
N ASP A 337 -3.28 -38.64 -17.85
CA ASP A 337 -3.37 -37.77 -19.02
C ASP A 337 -4.48 -36.72 -18.85
N LYS A 338 -4.13 -35.46 -19.13
CA LYS A 338 -5.07 -34.34 -19.01
C LYS A 338 -6.25 -34.57 -19.96
N ALA A 339 -7.46 -34.58 -19.42
CA ALA A 339 -8.68 -34.67 -20.21
C ALA A 339 -8.78 -33.47 -21.18
N ASP A 340 -9.16 -33.73 -22.43
CA ASP A 340 -9.38 -32.67 -23.43
C ASP A 340 -10.60 -31.83 -23.08
N TYR A 341 -10.38 -30.61 -22.61
CA TYR A 341 -11.44 -29.64 -22.31
C TYR A 341 -11.75 -28.79 -23.54
N SER A 342 -12.51 -29.38 -24.48
CA SER A 342 -12.98 -28.71 -25.69
C SER A 342 -14.49 -28.76 -25.82
N TYR A 343 -15.08 -27.79 -26.55
CA TYR A 343 -16.52 -27.80 -26.82
C TYR A 343 -16.96 -29.07 -27.56
N ALA A 344 -16.12 -29.58 -28.46
CA ALA A 344 -16.37 -30.83 -29.17
C ALA A 344 -16.44 -32.02 -28.20
N THR A 345 -15.51 -32.11 -27.25
CA THR A 345 -15.51 -33.16 -26.22
C THR A 345 -16.72 -33.03 -25.29
N LEU A 346 -17.07 -31.81 -24.85
CA LEU A 346 -18.29 -31.58 -24.05
C LEU A 346 -19.56 -31.96 -24.81
N LYS A 347 -19.67 -31.60 -26.09
CA LYS A 347 -20.81 -31.97 -26.93
C LYS A 347 -20.89 -33.47 -27.17
N ARG A 348 -19.75 -34.16 -27.32
CA ARG A 348 -19.70 -35.62 -27.42
C ARG A 348 -20.21 -36.26 -26.12
N LEU A 349 -19.69 -35.83 -24.97
CA LEU A 349 -20.12 -36.33 -23.66
C LEU A 349 -21.62 -36.10 -23.41
N TYR A 350 -22.12 -34.91 -23.74
CA TYR A 350 -23.55 -34.60 -23.60
C TYR A 350 -24.45 -35.50 -24.46
N ASN A 351 -23.98 -35.90 -25.65
CA ASN A 351 -24.74 -36.77 -26.55
C ASN A 351 -24.47 -38.26 -26.35
N ASP A 352 -23.58 -38.63 -25.43
CA ASP A 352 -23.29 -40.03 -25.11
C ASP A 352 -24.42 -40.63 -24.27
N ARG A 353 -25.43 -41.15 -24.98
CA ARG A 353 -26.60 -41.81 -24.40
C ARG A 353 -26.22 -43.02 -23.53
N ASN A 354 -25.14 -43.73 -23.88
CA ASN A 354 -24.72 -44.92 -23.16
C ASN A 354 -24.08 -44.54 -21.83
N ALA A 355 -23.16 -43.56 -21.84
CA ALA A 355 -22.58 -43.02 -20.62
C ALA A 355 -23.65 -42.42 -19.70
N TYR A 356 -24.60 -41.65 -20.27
CA TYR A 356 -25.73 -41.11 -19.52
C TYR A 356 -26.59 -42.19 -18.87
N SER A 357 -26.93 -43.24 -19.62
CA SER A 357 -27.72 -44.37 -19.08
C SER A 357 -26.94 -45.12 -18.00
N ALA A 358 -25.65 -45.36 -18.20
CA ALA A 358 -24.80 -46.04 -17.23
C ALA A 358 -24.67 -45.24 -15.93
N ASP A 359 -24.44 -43.93 -16.02
CA ASP A 359 -24.35 -43.02 -14.87
C ASP A 359 -25.69 -42.93 -14.14
N THR A 360 -26.80 -42.84 -14.87
CA THR A 360 -28.15 -42.85 -14.31
C THR A 360 -28.44 -44.15 -13.56
N SER A 361 -28.16 -45.31 -14.17
CA SER A 361 -28.32 -46.62 -13.52
C SER A 361 -27.42 -46.76 -12.30
N HIS A 362 -26.19 -46.24 -12.36
CA HIS A 362 -25.27 -46.24 -11.23
C HIS A 362 -25.81 -45.36 -10.07
N ALA A 363 -26.26 -44.14 -10.36
CA ALA A 363 -26.86 -43.25 -9.38
C ALA A 363 -28.12 -43.86 -8.75
N ILE A 364 -28.99 -44.50 -9.55
CA ILE A 364 -30.15 -45.25 -9.05
C ILE A 364 -29.71 -46.37 -8.10
N SER A 365 -28.64 -47.10 -8.42
CA SER A 365 -28.13 -48.16 -7.55
C SER A 365 -27.63 -47.63 -6.20
N ILE A 366 -27.02 -46.44 -6.17
CA ILE A 366 -26.62 -45.75 -4.94
C ILE A 366 -27.86 -45.36 -4.13
N LEU A 367 -28.88 -44.81 -4.79
CA LEU A 367 -30.12 -44.38 -4.14
C LEU A 367 -30.92 -45.56 -3.57
N GLU A 368 -30.99 -46.70 -4.26
CA GLU A 368 -31.66 -47.90 -3.74
C GLU A 368 -30.89 -48.49 -2.54
N LYS A 369 -29.54 -48.51 -2.57
CA LYS A 369 -28.72 -48.90 -1.41
C LYS A 369 -28.93 -47.95 -0.22
N TRP A 370 -28.93 -46.64 -0.47
CA TRP A 370 -29.19 -45.63 0.56
C TRP A 370 -30.58 -45.82 1.17
N LYS A 371 -31.60 -46.00 0.32
CA LYS A 371 -32.98 -46.27 0.75
C LYS A 371 -33.06 -47.52 1.61
N TYR A 372 -32.45 -48.62 1.18
CA TYR A 372 -32.41 -49.87 1.96
C TYR A 372 -31.79 -49.66 3.35
N ASN A 373 -30.66 -48.96 3.43
CA ASN A 373 -29.95 -48.72 4.69
C ASN A 373 -30.68 -47.76 5.66
N ASN A 374 -31.61 -46.94 5.17
CA ASN A 374 -32.32 -45.94 5.96
C ASN A 374 -33.80 -46.29 6.20
N LEU A 375 -34.26 -47.47 5.77
CA LEU A 375 -35.58 -47.98 6.13
C LEU A 375 -35.57 -48.40 7.61
N ASN A 376 -36.28 -47.64 8.46
CA ASN A 376 -36.65 -48.14 9.77
C ASN A 376 -37.70 -49.26 9.59
N PHE A 377 -37.46 -50.43 10.16
CA PHE A 377 -38.32 -51.62 10.08
C PHE A 377 -39.69 -51.47 10.78
N ASP A 378 -40.09 -50.27 11.20
CA ASP A 378 -41.40 -50.01 11.79
C ASP A 378 -42.41 -49.61 10.69
N LEU A 379 -42.88 -50.63 9.99
CA LEU A 379 -43.63 -50.63 8.73
C LEU A 379 -45.04 -50.01 8.76
N ARG A 380 -45.43 -49.26 9.80
CA ARG A 380 -46.86 -48.88 9.97
C ARG A 380 -47.25 -47.48 9.50
N SER A 381 -46.32 -46.60 9.12
CA SER A 381 -46.74 -45.20 8.82
C SER A 381 -45.97 -44.40 7.77
N SER A 382 -44.87 -44.90 7.16
CA SER A 382 -44.32 -44.26 5.95
C SER A 382 -43.39 -45.18 5.14
N PRO A 383 -43.67 -45.48 3.87
CA PRO A 383 -42.91 -46.44 3.07
C PRO A 383 -41.58 -45.92 2.49
N ARG A 384 -41.24 -44.63 2.70
CA ARG A 384 -40.01 -44.03 2.15
C ARG A 384 -39.23 -43.25 3.23
N PRO A 385 -37.90 -43.47 3.36
CA PRO A 385 -37.08 -42.71 4.29
C PRO A 385 -37.01 -41.23 3.89
N LYS A 386 -36.91 -40.34 4.88
CA LYS A 386 -36.77 -38.89 4.63
C LYS A 386 -35.33 -38.61 4.16
N MET A 387 -35.19 -37.99 2.98
CA MET A 387 -33.91 -37.50 2.47
C MET A 387 -33.84 -35.98 2.67
N VAL A 388 -32.73 -35.50 3.24
CA VAL A 388 -32.43 -34.07 3.32
C VAL A 388 -31.30 -33.78 2.34
N ILE A 389 -31.54 -32.85 1.42
CA ILE A 389 -30.52 -32.40 0.45
C ILE A 389 -30.10 -30.99 0.86
N ILE A 390 -28.81 -30.84 1.16
CA ILE A 390 -28.23 -29.54 1.48
C ILE A 390 -27.77 -28.91 0.17
N ASN A 391 -28.43 -27.83 -0.23
CA ASN A 391 -28.06 -27.06 -1.41
C ASN A 391 -27.51 -25.70 -0.98
N THR A 392 -26.26 -25.42 -1.33
CA THR A 392 -25.53 -24.21 -0.89
C THR A 392 -25.10 -23.40 -2.10
N SER A 393 -25.25 -22.08 -1.99
CA SER A 393 -24.89 -21.18 -3.09
C SER A 393 -23.38 -20.94 -3.17
N GLY A 394 -22.87 -20.64 -4.36
CA GLY A 394 -21.49 -20.21 -4.53
C GLY A 394 -21.23 -18.84 -3.87
N GLY A 395 -20.03 -18.65 -3.32
CA GLY A 395 -19.64 -17.36 -2.70
C GLY A 395 -18.27 -17.35 -2.03
N GLY A 396 -17.37 -18.23 -2.46
CA GLY A 396 -16.01 -18.37 -1.90
C GLY A 396 -16.01 -18.63 -0.40
N LEU A 397 -14.99 -18.12 0.29
CA LEU A 397 -14.77 -18.33 1.73
C LEU A 397 -15.97 -17.92 2.61
N ARG A 398 -16.70 -16.87 2.24
CA ARG A 398 -17.85 -16.40 3.04
C ARG A 398 -19.02 -17.37 2.98
N SER A 399 -19.34 -17.89 1.80
CA SER A 399 -20.38 -18.93 1.66
C SER A 399 -19.96 -20.22 2.35
N SER A 400 -18.69 -20.62 2.24
CA SER A 400 -18.15 -21.79 2.93
C SER A 400 -18.25 -21.64 4.46
N LEU A 401 -17.82 -20.51 5.02
CA LEU A 401 -17.88 -20.25 6.46
C LEU A 401 -19.32 -20.25 6.97
N TRP A 402 -20.22 -19.57 6.26
CA TRP A 402 -21.64 -19.52 6.64
C TRP A 402 -22.29 -20.90 6.58
N THR A 403 -22.08 -21.63 5.48
CA THR A 403 -22.59 -22.99 5.30
C THR A 403 -22.08 -23.90 6.40
N PHE A 404 -20.79 -23.88 6.67
CA PHE A 404 -20.17 -24.69 7.73
C PHE A 404 -20.76 -24.37 9.11
N HIS A 405 -20.91 -23.09 9.43
CA HIS A 405 -21.49 -22.67 10.70
C HIS A 405 -22.95 -23.10 10.86
N VAL A 406 -23.78 -22.93 9.83
CA VAL A 406 -25.18 -23.36 9.85
C VAL A 406 -25.27 -24.88 10.01
N LEU A 407 -24.47 -25.65 9.27
CA LEU A 407 -24.47 -27.10 9.36
C LEU A 407 -23.99 -27.60 10.73
N GLN A 408 -22.93 -27.01 11.30
CA GLN A 408 -22.49 -27.32 12.67
C GLN A 408 -23.58 -27.01 13.71
N TYR A 409 -24.28 -25.89 13.56
CA TYR A 409 -25.36 -25.52 14.47
C TYR A 409 -26.54 -26.48 14.35
N CYS A 410 -26.95 -26.83 13.12
CA CYS A 410 -27.98 -27.83 12.87
C CYS A 410 -27.59 -29.20 13.43
N ASP A 411 -26.35 -29.64 13.25
CA ASP A 411 -25.84 -30.90 13.78
C ASP A 411 -25.83 -30.93 15.32
N SER A 412 -25.47 -29.81 15.96
CA SER A 412 -25.57 -29.64 17.41
C SER A 412 -27.01 -29.80 17.92
N LEU A 413 -27.99 -29.19 17.24
CA LEU A 413 -29.42 -29.34 17.58
C LEU A 413 -29.92 -30.77 17.40
N LEU A 414 -29.40 -31.48 16.39
CA LEU A 414 -29.72 -32.88 16.11
C LEU A 414 -28.86 -33.89 16.89
N LYS A 415 -27.95 -33.39 17.75
CA LYS A 415 -27.05 -34.20 18.58
C LYS A 415 -26.15 -35.14 17.76
N GLY A 416 -25.54 -34.62 16.69
CA GLY A 416 -24.61 -35.39 15.86
C GLY A 416 -25.29 -36.32 14.85
N LYS A 417 -26.55 -36.04 14.50
CA LYS A 417 -27.39 -36.88 13.61
C LYS A 417 -27.89 -36.12 12.38
N LEU A 418 -27.27 -34.99 12.02
CA LEU A 418 -27.61 -34.27 10.80
C LEU A 418 -27.32 -35.10 9.54
#